data_AF-A0A7S3KQC7-F1
#
_entry.id   AF-A0A7S3KQC7-F1
#
_cell.length_a   1.000
_cell.length_b   1.000
_cell.length_c   1.000
_cell.angle_alpha   90.00
_cell.angle_beta   90.00
_cell.angle_gamma   90.00
#
_symmetry.space_group_name_H-M   'P 1'
#
loop_
_entity.id
_entity.type
_entity.pdbx_description
1 polymer ?
#
loop_
_entity_poly.entity_id
_entity_poly.type
_entity_poly.pdbx_seq_one_letter_code
_entity_poly.pdbx_strand_id
1 'polypeptide(L)'
;FEVNMIRRAFSFIIYEIFKCKKSKVDDRYWEGKRVYIERPSEPTDVYWENLSVKTIERVKRGFYTNLIAFGCLIVAFGINLGLSFIKEAIDNDSNTGDTSFESFLIRTLSLLTSFFVVIINVTLGRIIRVLATYEKHETYSKYHLSVAVKLTIAMFINTGISPLFVNFGRENWFDAGGLMVDIFFNTLTISFISPLVYLLNPIYFIKLCRRISEKKKGDKSKLTQRQANALFEGP
;
A
#
# COMPACT_ATOMS: atom_id res chain seq x y z
N PHE A 1 12.07 -8.11 6.26
CA PHE A 1 13.42 -8.35 6.82
C PHE A 1 13.89 -7.30 7.83
N GLU A 2 13.17 -6.20 8.10
CA GLU A 2 13.46 -5.36 9.29
C GLU A 2 13.38 -6.14 10.60
N VAL A 3 12.51 -7.15 10.67
CA VAL A 3 12.44 -8.14 11.76
C VAL A 3 13.79 -8.85 11.99
N ASN A 4 14.59 -9.08 10.94
CA ASN A 4 15.92 -9.64 11.11
C ASN A 4 16.90 -8.64 11.72
N MET A 5 16.73 -7.32 11.55
CA MET A 5 17.62 -6.34 12.15
C MET A 5 17.30 -6.10 13.62
N ILE A 6 16.02 -6.03 14.00
CA ILE A 6 15.59 -5.96 15.41
C ILE A 6 15.95 -7.26 16.14
N ARG A 7 15.70 -8.43 15.52
CA ARG A 7 16.13 -9.72 16.06
C ARG A 7 17.66 -9.84 16.14
N ARG A 8 18.41 -9.18 15.26
CA ARG A 8 19.89 -9.11 15.31
C ARG A 8 20.38 -8.16 16.40
N ALA A 9 19.74 -7.00 16.60
CA ALA A 9 20.02 -6.07 17.69
C ALA A 9 19.68 -6.70 19.05
N PHE A 10 18.54 -7.38 19.16
CA PHE A 10 18.21 -8.21 20.33
C PHE A 10 19.17 -9.38 20.50
N SER A 11 19.53 -10.09 19.42
CA SER A 11 20.53 -11.17 19.51
C SER A 11 21.91 -10.62 19.88
N PHE A 12 22.21 -9.36 19.59
CA PHE A 12 23.45 -8.68 19.94
C PHE A 12 23.46 -8.30 21.42
N ILE A 13 22.35 -7.76 21.93
CA ILE A 13 22.16 -7.51 23.38
C ILE A 13 22.24 -8.84 24.14
N ILE A 14 21.54 -9.88 23.67
CA ILE A 14 21.62 -11.23 24.24
C ILE A 14 23.04 -11.78 24.12
N TYR A 15 23.72 -11.62 22.98
CA TYR A 15 25.09 -12.09 22.78
C TYR A 15 26.11 -11.36 23.67
N GLU A 16 25.95 -10.06 23.91
CA GLU A 16 26.77 -9.31 24.87
C GLU A 16 26.53 -9.80 26.31
N ILE A 17 25.27 -10.02 26.67
CA ILE A 17 24.88 -10.53 28.00
C ILE A 17 25.41 -11.97 28.21
N PHE A 18 25.47 -12.79 27.16
CA PHE A 18 25.84 -14.21 27.23
C PHE A 18 27.20 -14.55 26.60
N LYS A 19 28.11 -13.57 26.40
CA LYS A 19 29.37 -13.82 25.67
C LYS A 19 30.31 -14.75 26.44
N CYS A 20 30.48 -15.98 25.94
CA CYS A 20 31.68 -16.78 26.22
C CYS A 20 32.87 -16.25 25.38
N LYS A 21 34.04 -16.13 26.02
CA LYS A 21 35.27 -15.44 25.59
C LYS A 21 35.94 -15.91 24.27
N LYS A 22 35.34 -16.78 23.46
CA LYS A 22 35.92 -17.31 22.21
C LYS A 22 34.85 -17.59 21.15
N SER A 23 34.37 -16.53 20.49
CA SER A 23 33.46 -16.65 19.34
C SER A 23 34.17 -16.13 18.10
N LYS A 24 34.16 -16.93 17.01
CA LYS A 24 34.68 -16.59 15.67
C LYS A 24 34.09 -15.30 15.06
N VAL A 25 33.09 -14.71 15.72
CA VAL A 25 32.49 -13.42 15.34
C VAL A 25 33.45 -12.24 15.55
N ASP A 26 34.43 -12.37 16.44
CA ASP A 26 35.41 -11.33 16.77
C ASP A 26 36.50 -11.13 15.70
N ASP A 27 36.65 -12.04 14.72
CA ASP A 27 37.70 -11.95 13.68
C ASP A 27 37.29 -11.14 12.43
N ARG A 28 36.15 -10.43 12.45
CA ARG A 28 35.65 -9.66 11.30
C ARG A 28 36.05 -8.19 11.34
N TYR A 29 37.35 -7.93 11.47
CA TYR A 29 37.93 -6.59 11.38
C TYR A 29 38.84 -6.50 10.16
N TRP A 30 38.65 -5.45 9.35
CA TRP A 30 39.56 -5.05 8.27
C TRP A 30 40.08 -3.65 8.62
N GLU A 31 41.41 -3.48 8.69
CA GLU A 31 42.04 -2.20 9.05
C GLU A 31 41.51 -1.59 10.37
N GLY A 32 41.25 -2.44 11.38
CA GLY A 32 40.72 -2.00 12.68
C GLY A 32 39.24 -1.58 12.65
N LYS A 33 38.56 -1.66 11.50
CA LYS A 33 37.12 -1.42 11.36
C LYS A 33 36.37 -2.73 11.18
N ARG A 34 35.24 -2.88 11.86
CA ARG A 34 34.41 -4.08 11.75
C ARG A 34 33.75 -4.14 10.36
N VAL A 35 33.94 -5.24 9.63
CA VAL A 35 33.36 -5.45 8.30
C VAL A 35 32.17 -6.39 8.39
N TYR A 36 31.11 -6.04 7.69
CA TYR A 36 29.93 -6.88 7.52
C TYR A 36 29.98 -7.58 6.16
N ILE A 37 29.93 -8.91 6.18
CA ILE A 37 29.92 -9.75 4.98
C ILE A 37 28.56 -10.45 4.94
N GLU A 38 27.83 -10.24 3.86
CA GLU A 38 26.56 -10.90 3.55
C GLU A 38 26.66 -11.53 2.16
N ARG A 39 25.89 -12.59 1.90
CA ARG A 39 25.82 -13.17 0.56
C ARG A 39 25.24 -12.13 -0.40
N PRO A 40 25.87 -11.87 -1.55
CA PRO A 40 25.32 -10.93 -2.53
C PRO A 40 24.01 -11.47 -3.09
N SER A 41 23.09 -10.56 -3.41
CA SER A 41 21.88 -10.87 -4.17
C SER A 41 22.20 -11.02 -5.65
N GLU A 42 21.28 -11.57 -6.43
CA GLU A 42 21.45 -11.70 -7.88
C GLU A 42 21.66 -10.33 -8.54
N PRO A 43 22.48 -10.21 -9.61
CA PRO A 43 22.82 -8.90 -10.20
C PRO A 43 21.61 -8.09 -10.65
N THR A 44 20.54 -8.76 -11.10
CA THR A 44 19.28 -8.15 -11.53
C THR A 44 18.42 -7.68 -10.35
N ASP A 45 18.59 -8.26 -9.17
CA ASP A 45 17.86 -7.89 -7.95
C ASP A 45 18.49 -6.68 -7.24
N VAL A 46 19.72 -6.27 -7.60
CA VAL A 46 20.45 -5.20 -6.93
C VAL A 46 20.09 -3.82 -7.48
N TYR A 47 19.72 -2.89 -6.58
CA TYR A 47 19.59 -1.46 -6.89
C TYR A 47 20.94 -0.75 -6.77
N TRP A 48 21.68 -0.74 -7.88
CA TRP A 48 23.01 -0.11 -7.97
C TRP A 48 23.04 1.36 -7.52
N GLU A 49 22.01 2.13 -7.86
CA GLU A 49 21.88 3.54 -7.48
C GLU A 49 21.75 3.77 -5.97
N ASN A 50 21.22 2.78 -5.24
CA ASN A 50 20.91 2.92 -3.81
C ASN A 50 22.03 2.39 -2.91
N LEU A 51 23.04 1.70 -3.46
CA LEU A 51 24.12 1.05 -2.70
C LEU A 51 24.99 2.03 -1.91
N SER A 52 25.18 3.25 -2.41
CA SER A 52 26.00 4.30 -1.77
C SER A 52 25.40 4.86 -0.47
N VAL A 53 24.12 4.59 -0.19
CA VAL A 53 23.41 5.12 0.98
C VAL A 53 23.83 4.38 2.25
N LYS A 54 24.08 5.11 3.33
CA LYS A 54 24.43 4.51 4.63
C LYS A 54 23.21 3.85 5.28
N THR A 55 23.41 2.74 5.99
CA THR A 55 22.32 2.00 6.66
C THR A 55 21.52 2.85 7.64
N ILE A 56 22.18 3.72 8.41
CA ILE A 56 21.50 4.64 9.35
C ILE A 56 20.57 5.60 8.62
N GLU A 57 21.00 6.09 7.45
CA GLU A 57 20.18 6.98 6.63
C GLU A 57 18.95 6.25 6.07
N ARG A 58 19.11 4.98 5.66
CA ARG A 58 17.97 4.13 5.24
C ARG A 58 16.96 3.95 6.36
N VAL A 59 17.41 3.64 7.58
CA VAL A 59 16.51 3.50 8.75
C VAL A 59 15.79 4.81 9.06
N LYS A 60 16.51 5.95 9.02
CA LYS A 60 15.91 7.27 9.20
C LYS A 60 14.83 7.54 8.15
N ARG A 61 15.11 7.27 6.87
CA ARG A 61 14.13 7.39 5.77
C ARG A 61 12.93 6.47 5.98
N GLY A 62 13.17 5.22 6.39
CA GLY A 62 12.11 4.25 6.70
C GLY A 62 11.18 4.75 7.81
N PHE A 63 11.75 5.27 8.89
CA PHE A 63 10.97 5.89 9.97
C PHE A 63 10.10 7.05 9.49
N TYR A 64 10.66 7.99 8.71
CA TYR A 64 9.88 9.10 8.15
C TYR A 64 8.76 8.64 7.21
N THR A 65 9.04 7.66 6.34
CA THR A 65 7.99 7.16 5.44
C THR A 65 6.87 6.45 6.20
N ASN A 66 7.19 5.73 7.29
CA ASN A 66 6.20 5.12 8.16
C ASN A 66 5.37 6.17 8.92
N LEU A 67 6.00 7.26 9.38
CA LEU A 67 5.31 8.39 10.00
C LEU A 67 4.30 9.02 9.03
N ILE A 68 4.72 9.28 7.79
CA ILE A 68 3.84 9.85 6.75
C ILE A 68 2.71 8.88 6.42
N ALA A 69 3.00 7.58 6.27
CA ALA A 69 1.99 6.57 6.00
C ALA A 69 0.94 6.48 7.13
N PHE A 70 1.37 6.59 8.38
CA PHE A 70 0.48 6.68 9.54
C PHE A 70 -0.39 7.94 9.51
N GLY A 71 0.19 9.10 9.15
CA GLY A 71 -0.58 10.33 8.91
C GLY A 71 -1.65 10.16 7.83
N CYS A 72 -1.32 9.50 6.71
CA CYS A 72 -2.30 9.19 5.67
C CYS A 72 -3.43 8.29 6.16
N LEU A 73 -3.13 7.33 7.06
CA LEU A 73 -4.16 6.49 7.68
C LEU A 73 -5.10 7.29 8.59
N ILE A 74 -4.57 8.26 9.36
CA ILE A 74 -5.40 9.14 10.19
C ILE A 74 -6.34 9.99 9.31
N VAL A 75 -5.83 10.54 8.21
CA VAL A 75 -6.65 11.31 7.26
C VAL A 75 -7.74 10.42 6.65
N ALA A 76 -7.39 9.21 6.22
CA ALA A 76 -8.36 8.24 5.72
C ALA A 76 -9.44 7.91 6.76
N PHE A 77 -9.05 7.68 8.02
CA PHE A 77 -9.97 7.46 9.12
C PHE A 77 -10.90 8.67 9.34
N GLY A 78 -10.36 9.89 9.37
CA GLY A 78 -11.13 11.12 9.52
C GLY A 78 -12.15 11.32 8.39
N ILE A 79 -11.80 10.97 7.15
CA ILE A 79 -12.74 10.99 6.02
C ILE A 79 -13.87 9.98 6.24
N ASN A 80 -13.55 8.73 6.60
CA ASN A 80 -14.57 7.70 6.89
C ASN A 80 -15.52 8.12 8.02
N LEU A 81 -14.97 8.73 9.07
CA LEU A 81 -15.72 9.28 10.19
C LEU A 81 -16.65 10.42 9.74
N GLY A 82 -16.15 11.36 8.94
CA GLY A 82 -16.95 12.44 8.37
C GLY A 82 -18.12 11.94 7.50
N LEU A 83 -17.87 10.94 6.65
CA LEU A 83 -18.94 10.30 5.87
C LEU A 83 -19.98 9.64 6.77
N SER A 84 -19.54 8.98 7.84
CA SER A 84 -20.43 8.34 8.81
C SER A 84 -21.34 9.33 9.56
N PHE A 85 -20.81 10.51 9.90
CA PHE A 85 -21.61 11.59 10.49
C PHE A 85 -22.63 12.18 9.51
N ILE A 86 -22.24 12.35 8.24
CA ILE A 86 -23.16 12.85 7.20
C ILE A 86 -24.33 11.88 7.00
N LYS A 87 -24.06 10.57 6.98
CA LYS A 87 -25.12 9.55 6.89
C LYS A 87 -26.12 9.66 8.03
N GLU A 88 -25.63 9.78 9.26
CA GLU A 88 -26.47 9.84 10.46
C GLU A 88 -27.32 11.12 10.53
N ALA A 89 -26.76 12.26 10.09
CA ALA A 89 -27.52 13.50 10.01
C ALA A 89 -28.71 13.40 9.04
N ILE A 90 -28.56 12.65 7.95
CA ILE A 90 -29.62 12.44 6.94
C ILE A 90 -30.65 11.42 7.43
N ASP A 91 -30.20 10.34 8.08
CA ASP A 91 -31.08 9.30 8.60
C ASP A 91 -32.06 9.86 9.65
N ASN A 92 -31.57 10.72 10.56
CA ASN A 92 -32.40 11.37 11.56
C ASN A 92 -33.47 12.30 10.99
N ASP A 93 -33.21 12.97 9.85
CA ASP A 93 -34.16 13.88 9.19
C ASP A 93 -35.28 13.08 8.46
N SER A 94 -34.91 11.92 7.91
CA SER A 94 -35.79 11.06 7.11
C SER A 94 -36.93 10.38 7.91
N ASN A 95 -36.75 10.20 9.22
CA ASN A 95 -37.79 9.62 10.11
C ASN A 95 -39.06 10.47 10.23
N THR A 96 -39.07 11.69 9.66
CA THR A 96 -40.21 12.62 9.70
C THR A 96 -41.09 12.58 8.45
N GLY A 97 -40.68 11.89 7.37
CA GLY A 97 -41.38 11.91 6.09
C GLY A 97 -41.32 10.56 5.36
N ASP A 98 -42.32 9.72 5.59
CA ASP A 98 -42.44 8.38 5.01
C ASP A 98 -42.74 8.47 3.50
N THR A 99 -41.71 8.70 2.69
CA THR A 99 -41.78 8.60 1.23
C THR A 99 -40.77 7.57 0.73
N SER A 100 -41.20 6.72 -0.19
CA SER A 100 -40.38 5.69 -0.84
C SER A 100 -39.07 6.21 -1.46
N PHE A 101 -38.97 7.52 -1.68
CA PHE A 101 -37.79 8.19 -2.23
C PHE A 101 -36.66 8.34 -1.19
N GLU A 102 -36.96 8.65 0.07
CA GLU A 102 -35.94 8.82 1.13
C GLU A 102 -35.23 7.50 1.44
N SER A 103 -35.97 6.40 1.53
CA SER A 103 -35.39 5.06 1.69
C SER A 103 -34.49 4.63 0.51
N PHE A 104 -34.78 5.13 -0.70
CA PHE A 104 -33.93 4.94 -1.87
C PHE A 104 -32.67 5.81 -1.79
N LEU A 105 -32.80 7.08 -1.39
CA LEU A 105 -31.68 8.00 -1.21
C LEU A 105 -30.66 7.45 -0.19
N ILE A 106 -31.11 6.97 0.97
CA ILE A 106 -30.23 6.40 2.01
C ILE A 106 -29.44 5.19 1.46
N ARG A 107 -30.10 4.28 0.74
CA ARG A 107 -29.43 3.12 0.11
C ARG A 107 -28.42 3.55 -0.97
N THR A 108 -28.74 4.55 -1.78
CA THR A 108 -27.81 5.08 -2.79
C THR A 108 -26.61 5.79 -2.15
N LEU A 109 -26.79 6.44 -1.00
CA LEU A 109 -25.72 7.08 -0.25
C LEU A 109 -24.74 6.06 0.37
N SER A 110 -25.24 4.91 0.85
CA SER A 110 -24.38 3.82 1.32
C SER A 110 -23.54 3.20 0.18
N LEU A 111 -24.10 3.09 -1.03
CA LEU A 111 -23.34 2.68 -2.22
C LEU A 111 -22.28 3.72 -2.60
N LEU A 112 -22.63 5.01 -2.60
CA LEU A 112 -21.71 6.10 -2.88
C LEU A 112 -20.54 6.10 -1.87
N THR A 113 -20.84 5.87 -0.59
CA THR A 113 -19.85 5.78 0.48
C THR A 113 -18.88 4.63 0.24
N SER A 114 -19.39 3.45 -0.15
CA SER A 114 -18.55 2.30 -0.47
C SER A 114 -17.58 2.59 -1.63
N PHE A 115 -18.02 3.38 -2.61
CA PHE A 115 -17.15 3.83 -3.71
C PHE A 115 -16.03 4.78 -3.24
N PHE A 116 -16.34 5.72 -2.35
CA PHE A 116 -15.33 6.60 -1.73
C PHE A 116 -14.30 5.82 -0.93
N VAL A 117 -14.71 4.80 -0.18
CA VAL A 117 -13.78 3.94 0.58
C VAL A 117 -12.80 3.22 -0.38
N VAL A 118 -13.27 2.77 -1.54
CA VAL A 118 -12.39 2.18 -2.56
C VAL A 118 -11.39 3.19 -3.11
N ILE A 119 -11.81 4.43 -3.39
CA ILE A 119 -10.89 5.50 -3.84
C ILE A 119 -9.80 5.75 -2.79
N ILE A 120 -10.17 5.81 -1.50
CA ILE A 120 -9.22 5.97 -0.39
C ILE A 120 -8.23 4.81 -0.37
N ASN A 121 -8.71 3.56 -0.44
CA ASN A 121 -7.87 2.36 -0.45
C ASN A 121 -6.89 2.34 -1.65
N VAL A 122 -7.36 2.70 -2.84
CA VAL A 122 -6.51 2.79 -4.05
C VAL A 122 -5.46 3.89 -3.89
N THR A 123 -5.86 5.07 -3.42
CA THR A 123 -4.98 6.22 -3.23
C THR A 123 -3.91 5.94 -2.17
N LEU A 124 -4.29 5.36 -1.04
CA LEU A 124 -3.39 4.92 0.02
C LEU A 124 -2.35 3.93 -0.52
N GLY A 125 -2.78 2.95 -1.32
CA GLY A 125 -1.89 2.01 -1.97
C GLY A 125 -0.92 2.64 -2.99
N ARG A 126 -1.31 3.76 -3.63
CA ARG A 126 -0.40 4.52 -4.50
C ARG A 126 0.63 5.29 -3.66
N ILE A 127 0.19 5.98 -2.61
CA ILE A 127 1.05 6.77 -1.72
C ILE A 127 2.11 5.87 -1.07
N ILE A 128 1.73 4.71 -0.53
CA ILE A 128 2.67 3.78 0.12
C ILE A 128 3.77 3.32 -0.84
N ARG A 129 3.44 3.03 -2.10
CA ARG A 129 4.45 2.63 -3.11
C ARG A 129 5.42 3.75 -3.42
N VAL A 130 4.92 4.99 -3.51
CA VAL A 130 5.77 6.18 -3.69
C VAL A 130 6.68 6.36 -2.48
N LEU A 131 6.13 6.31 -1.27
CA LEU A 131 6.92 6.41 -0.03
C LEU A 131 7.99 5.33 0.06
N ALA A 132 7.68 4.08 -0.32
CA ALA A 132 8.66 2.99 -0.34
C ALA A 132 9.83 3.25 -1.30
N THR A 133 9.63 3.98 -2.39
CA THR A 133 10.77 4.35 -3.28
C THR A 133 11.73 5.35 -2.63
N TYR A 134 11.26 6.14 -1.65
CA TYR A 134 12.11 7.07 -0.89
C TYR A 134 12.98 6.38 0.17
N GLU A 135 12.67 5.13 0.54
CA GLU A 135 13.42 4.36 1.54
C GLU A 135 14.80 3.89 1.04
N LYS A 136 15.01 3.88 -0.28
CA LYS A 136 16.30 3.55 -0.92
C LYS A 136 16.84 2.17 -0.52
N HIS A 137 16.02 1.13 -0.73
CA HIS A 137 16.42 -0.26 -0.51
C HIS A 137 17.53 -0.70 -1.46
N GLU A 138 18.37 -1.63 -0.99
CA GLU A 138 19.50 -2.20 -1.73
C GLU A 138 19.08 -3.16 -2.83
N THR A 139 17.91 -3.81 -2.69
CA THR A 139 17.44 -4.82 -3.64
C THR A 139 15.95 -4.70 -3.94
N TYR A 140 15.53 -5.15 -5.13
CA TYR A 140 14.12 -5.19 -5.55
C TYR A 140 13.30 -6.06 -4.60
N SER A 141 13.83 -7.21 -4.20
CA SER A 141 13.19 -8.11 -3.24
C SER A 141 12.92 -7.43 -1.90
N LYS A 142 13.88 -6.67 -1.35
CA LYS A 142 13.69 -5.90 -0.10
C LYS A 142 12.65 -4.80 -0.28
N TYR A 143 12.66 -4.10 -1.43
CA TYR A 143 11.66 -3.09 -1.76
C TYR A 143 10.25 -3.67 -1.83
N HIS A 144 10.03 -4.72 -2.62
CA HIS A 144 8.71 -5.33 -2.77
C HIS A 144 8.20 -5.91 -1.46
N LEU A 145 9.07 -6.48 -0.64
CA LEU A 145 8.70 -6.95 0.69
C LEU A 145 8.28 -5.78 1.61
N SER A 146 9.03 -4.68 1.63
CA SER A 146 8.68 -3.49 2.41
C SER A 146 7.31 -2.96 1.99
N VAL A 147 7.09 -2.79 0.68
CA VAL A 147 5.81 -2.38 0.10
C VAL A 147 4.68 -3.31 0.53
N ALA A 148 4.87 -4.63 0.40
CA ALA A 148 3.85 -5.61 0.74
C ALA A 148 3.45 -5.54 2.22
N VAL A 149 4.42 -5.50 3.13
CA VAL A 149 4.14 -5.43 4.58
C VAL A 149 3.39 -4.15 4.94
N LYS A 150 3.86 -3.00 4.44
CA LYS A 150 3.19 -1.71 4.71
C LYS A 150 1.78 -1.67 4.15
N LEU A 151 1.60 -2.19 2.93
CA LEU A 151 0.30 -2.24 2.28
C LEU A 151 -0.66 -3.14 3.05
N THR A 152 -0.21 -4.33 3.50
CA THR A 152 -1.03 -5.24 4.31
C THR A 152 -1.47 -4.59 5.61
N ILE A 153 -0.55 -3.97 6.35
CA ILE A 153 -0.88 -3.27 7.61
C ILE A 153 -1.86 -2.13 7.35
N ALA A 154 -1.59 -1.30 6.35
CA ALA A 154 -2.43 -0.16 6.02
C ALA A 154 -3.84 -0.57 5.57
N MET A 155 -3.96 -1.60 4.72
CA MET A 155 -5.25 -2.11 4.25
C MET A 155 -6.03 -2.76 5.39
N PHE A 156 -5.37 -3.52 6.27
CA PHE A 156 -6.00 -4.13 7.44
C PHE A 156 -6.56 -3.07 8.39
N ILE A 157 -5.77 -2.04 8.70
CA ILE A 157 -6.23 -0.93 9.54
C ILE A 157 -7.36 -0.15 8.87
N ASN A 158 -7.22 0.22 7.59
CA ASN A 158 -8.20 1.07 6.92
C ASN A 158 -9.52 0.34 6.58
N THR A 159 -9.48 -0.94 6.25
CA THR A 159 -10.67 -1.69 5.80
C THR A 159 -11.31 -2.51 6.92
N GLY A 160 -10.53 -2.97 7.90
CA GLY A 160 -11.04 -3.75 9.04
C GLY A 160 -11.24 -2.88 10.28
N ILE A 161 -10.17 -2.25 10.76
CA ILE A 161 -10.18 -1.57 12.06
C ILE A 161 -10.93 -0.23 12.02
N SER A 162 -10.70 0.59 10.99
CA SER A 162 -11.27 1.93 10.87
C SER A 162 -12.81 1.92 10.92
N PRO A 163 -13.54 1.11 10.12
CA PRO A 163 -15.01 1.09 10.17
C PRO A 163 -15.57 0.69 11.55
N LEU A 164 -14.90 -0.23 12.26
CA LEU A 164 -15.29 -0.64 13.61
C LEU A 164 -15.15 0.52 14.61
N PHE A 165 -14.05 1.28 14.54
CA PHE A 165 -13.85 2.44 15.40
C PHE A 165 -14.81 3.59 15.07
N VAL A 166 -15.11 3.81 13.78
CA VAL A 166 -16.06 4.85 13.35
C VAL A 166 -17.48 4.60 13.87
N ASN A 167 -17.86 3.34 14.03
CA ASN A 167 -19.19 2.94 14.50
C ASN A 167 -19.19 2.51 15.98
N PHE A 168 -18.09 2.75 16.70
CA PHE A 168 -18.00 2.43 18.11
C PHE A 168 -19.01 3.25 18.91
N GLY A 169 -19.92 2.59 19.64
CA GLY A 169 -20.96 3.24 20.44
C GLY A 169 -22.31 3.41 19.77
N ARG A 170 -22.48 3.03 18.49
CA ARG A 170 -23.81 2.92 17.87
C ARG A 170 -24.49 1.64 18.36
N GLU A 171 -25.76 1.70 18.75
CA GLU A 171 -26.50 0.50 19.23
C GLU A 171 -27.02 -0.35 18.06
N ASN A 172 -27.27 0.26 16.91
CA ASN A 172 -27.95 -0.33 15.77
C ASN A 172 -26.98 -0.81 14.67
N TRP A 173 -26.15 -1.81 14.96
CA TRP A 173 -25.15 -2.30 14.00
C TRP A 173 -25.75 -3.01 12.77
N PHE A 174 -26.96 -3.55 12.92
CA PHE A 174 -27.63 -4.40 11.93
C PHE A 174 -28.74 -3.70 11.15
N ASP A 175 -29.05 -2.45 11.48
CA ASP A 175 -30.12 -1.72 10.80
C ASP A 175 -29.74 -1.31 9.38
N ALA A 176 -30.74 -0.93 8.59
CA ALA A 176 -30.53 -0.42 7.25
C ALA A 176 -29.70 0.87 7.32
N GLY A 177 -28.43 0.81 6.89
CA GLY A 177 -27.47 1.93 7.04
C GLY A 177 -26.46 1.76 8.19
N GLY A 178 -26.58 0.68 8.97
CA GLY A 178 -25.64 0.34 10.04
C GLY A 178 -24.31 -0.24 9.55
N LEU A 179 -23.40 -0.46 10.52
CA LEU A 179 -22.03 -0.94 10.30
C LEU A 179 -21.95 -2.20 9.43
N MET A 180 -22.86 -3.17 9.65
CA MET A 180 -22.82 -4.45 8.93
C MET A 180 -23.08 -4.27 7.43
N VAL A 181 -24.03 -3.41 7.07
CA VAL A 181 -24.36 -3.10 5.67
C VAL A 181 -23.17 -2.41 5.00
N ASP A 182 -22.53 -1.47 5.69
CA ASP A 182 -21.35 -0.77 5.19
C ASP A 182 -20.15 -1.72 4.99
N ILE A 183 -19.84 -2.60 5.95
CA ILE A 183 -18.77 -3.60 5.81
C ILE A 183 -19.06 -4.55 4.66
N PHE A 184 -20.31 -5.01 4.53
CA PHE A 184 -20.73 -5.93 3.47
C PHE A 184 -20.50 -5.33 2.09
N PHE A 185 -21.03 -4.13 1.84
CA PHE A 185 -20.88 -3.47 0.54
C PHE A 185 -19.42 -3.07 0.25
N ASN A 186 -18.67 -2.63 1.26
CA ASN A 186 -17.26 -2.32 1.08
C ASN A 186 -16.44 -3.58 0.70
N THR A 187 -16.68 -4.70 1.37
CA THR A 187 -16.00 -5.98 1.07
C THR A 187 -16.36 -6.49 -0.32
N LEU A 188 -17.64 -6.41 -0.69
CA LEU A 188 -18.12 -6.77 -2.03
C LEU A 188 -17.43 -5.90 -3.08
N THR A 189 -17.39 -4.58 -2.86
CA THR A 189 -16.76 -3.65 -3.79
C THR A 189 -15.27 -3.93 -3.95
N ILE A 190 -14.51 -4.16 -2.88
CA ILE A 190 -13.07 -4.47 -2.97
C ILE A 190 -12.83 -5.80 -3.69
N SER A 191 -13.69 -6.80 -3.45
CA SER A 191 -13.58 -8.14 -4.02
C SER A 191 -13.82 -8.17 -5.53
N PHE A 192 -14.72 -7.32 -6.04
CA PHE A 192 -15.01 -7.25 -7.48
C PHE A 192 -14.20 -6.18 -8.21
N ILE A 193 -14.10 -4.97 -7.64
CA ILE A 193 -13.45 -3.84 -8.32
C ILE A 193 -11.94 -4.04 -8.43
N SER A 194 -11.26 -4.60 -7.41
CA SER A 194 -9.80 -4.74 -7.46
C SER A 194 -9.33 -5.69 -8.56
N PRO A 195 -9.90 -6.91 -8.69
CA PRO A 195 -9.59 -7.79 -9.82
C PRO A 195 -10.00 -7.20 -11.16
N LEU A 196 -11.13 -6.48 -11.23
CA LEU A 196 -11.61 -5.88 -12.47
C LEU A 196 -10.68 -4.76 -12.97
N VAL A 197 -10.17 -3.91 -12.08
CA VAL A 197 -9.17 -2.88 -12.42
C VAL A 197 -7.86 -3.53 -12.91
N TYR A 198 -7.45 -4.65 -12.32
CA TYR A 198 -6.27 -5.38 -12.76
C TYR A 198 -6.48 -6.05 -14.12
N LEU A 199 -7.62 -6.71 -14.32
CA LEU A 199 -8.00 -7.36 -15.58
C LEU A 199 -8.10 -6.34 -16.72
N LEU A 200 -8.73 -5.20 -16.46
CA LEU A 200 -8.94 -4.16 -17.45
C LEU A 200 -7.71 -3.30 -17.71
N ASN A 201 -6.59 -3.47 -16.97
CA ASN A 201 -5.37 -2.65 -17.00
C ASN A 201 -5.37 -1.60 -18.12
N PRO A 202 -5.91 -0.39 -17.88
CA PRO A 202 -6.21 0.56 -18.95
C PRO A 202 -4.95 0.99 -19.71
N ILE A 203 -3.80 0.98 -19.03
CA ILE A 203 -2.49 1.27 -19.61
C ILE A 203 -2.11 0.21 -20.66
N TYR A 204 -2.38 -1.07 -20.37
CA TYR A 204 -2.15 -2.15 -21.33
C TYR A 204 -3.00 -1.98 -22.58
N PHE A 205 -4.29 -1.66 -22.46
CA PHE A 205 -5.16 -1.43 -23.61
C PHE A 205 -4.72 -0.23 -24.46
N ILE A 206 -4.33 0.87 -23.81
CA ILE A 206 -3.76 2.03 -24.52
C ILE A 206 -2.49 1.63 -25.28
N LYS A 207 -1.60 0.85 -24.65
CA LYS A 207 -0.37 0.36 -25.26
C LYS A 207 -0.65 -0.62 -26.41
N LEU A 208 -1.66 -1.47 -26.27
CA LEU A 208 -2.12 -2.40 -27.30
C LEU A 208 -2.68 -1.65 -28.52
N CYS A 209 -3.54 -0.65 -28.30
CA CYS A 209 -4.05 0.21 -29.38
C CYS A 209 -2.91 0.91 -30.12
N ARG A 210 -1.90 1.41 -29.39
CA ARG A 210 -0.68 1.99 -30.01
C ARG A 210 0.11 0.95 -30.81
N ARG A 211 0.35 -0.25 -30.27
CA ARG A 211 1.02 -1.36 -30.96
C ARG A 211 0.30 -1.74 -32.26
N ILE A 212 -1.03 -1.83 -32.24
CA ILE A 212 -1.83 -2.15 -33.43
C ILE A 212 -1.76 -1.02 -34.46
N SER A 213 -1.88 0.23 -34.02
CA SER A 213 -1.78 1.41 -34.90
C SER A 213 -0.43 1.48 -35.61
N GLU A 214 0.68 1.23 -34.89
CA GLU A 214 2.03 1.27 -35.47
C GLU A 214 2.30 0.07 -36.39
N LYS A 215 1.79 -1.13 -36.06
CA LYS A 215 1.85 -2.28 -36.99
C LYS A 215 1.09 -2.01 -38.29
N LYS A 216 -0.05 -1.32 -38.25
CA LYS A 216 -0.83 -0.96 -39.45
C LYS A 216 -0.11 0.03 -40.36
N LYS A 217 0.85 0.82 -39.85
CA LYS A 217 1.63 1.76 -40.66
C LYS A 217 2.72 1.08 -41.49
N GLY A 218 3.13 -0.14 -41.14
CA GLY A 218 4.16 -0.90 -41.85
C GLY A 218 5.43 -0.06 -42.11
N ASP A 219 5.86 -0.02 -43.37
CA ASP A 219 7.07 0.71 -43.81
C ASP A 219 6.96 2.24 -43.72
N LYS A 220 5.75 2.77 -43.49
CA LYS A 220 5.54 4.23 -43.26
C LYS A 220 5.74 4.63 -41.80
N SER A 221 6.10 3.69 -40.93
CA SER A 221 6.37 4.00 -39.52
C SER A 221 7.62 4.85 -39.37
N LYS A 222 7.49 6.00 -38.68
CA LYS A 222 8.60 6.91 -38.37
C LYS A 222 9.26 6.62 -37.02
N LEU A 223 8.94 5.49 -36.40
CA LEU A 223 9.48 5.12 -35.10
C LEU A 223 10.95 4.74 -35.20
N THR A 224 11.76 5.29 -34.31
CA THR A 224 13.14 4.82 -34.11
C THR A 224 13.14 3.42 -33.50
N GLN A 225 14.20 2.63 -33.76
CA GLN A 225 14.36 1.29 -33.17
C GLN A 225 14.20 1.30 -31.64
N ARG A 226 14.69 2.35 -30.96
CA ARG A 226 14.54 2.52 -29.51
C ARG A 226 13.08 2.71 -29.11
N GLN A 227 12.32 3.55 -29.83
CA GLN A 227 10.91 3.77 -29.53
C GLN A 227 10.06 2.53 -29.86
N ALA A 228 10.41 1.79 -30.93
CA ALA A 228 9.78 0.52 -31.25
C ALA A 228 10.03 -0.50 -30.14
N ASN A 229 11.30 -0.69 -29.75
CA ASN A 229 11.65 -1.59 -28.64
C ASN A 229 10.90 -1.20 -27.37
N ALA A 230 10.91 0.06 -26.95
CA ALA A 230 10.17 0.53 -25.78
C ALA A 230 8.64 0.30 -25.87
N LEU A 231 8.05 0.39 -27.07
CA LEU A 231 6.65 0.09 -27.29
C LEU A 231 6.35 -1.40 -27.10
N PHE A 232 7.28 -2.28 -27.47
CA PHE A 232 7.15 -3.73 -27.38
C PHE A 232 7.73 -4.33 -26.08
N GLU A 233 8.49 -3.57 -25.31
CA GLU A 233 9.10 -4.01 -24.06
C GLU A 233 8.06 -4.06 -22.92
N GLY A 234 8.05 -5.16 -22.17
CA GLY A 234 7.17 -5.40 -21.02
C GLY A 234 5.66 -5.46 -21.34
N PRO A 235 4.83 -5.81 -20.33
CA PRO A 235 3.37 -5.72 -20.46
C PRO A 235 2.94 -4.32 -20.89
#